data_AF-A0A965PMJ5-F1
#
_entry.id   AF-A0A965PMJ5-F1
#
_cell.length_a   1.000
_cell.length_b   1.000
_cell.length_c   1.000
_cell.angle_alpha   90.00
_cell.angle_beta   90.00
_cell.angle_gamma   90.00
#
_symmetry.space_group_name_H-M   'P 1'
#
loop_
_entity.id
_entity.type
_entity.pdbx_description
1 polymer ?
#
loop_
_entity_poly.entity_id
_entity_poly.type
_entity_poly.pdbx_seq_one_letter_code
_entity_poly.pdbx_strand_id
1 'polypeptide(L)'
;MTTIFTEVYSTSELSPAALQKAINDNRYINVDYWEWYHKIYDNAEELGIKIESFNLDRHDITGVFILHSTDVATKITKTQDADSELYKLSKAFLSDYFVDDIDDDAAKDLEEDYKQSILEEFRIMLQHELEYLTSDEAVLDSLCDTDFDINGIAV
;
A
#
# COMPACT_ATOMS: atom_id res chain seq x y z
N MET A 1 -27.11 -39.59 -1.09
CA MET A 1 -26.39 -38.52 -0.39
C MET A 1 -25.05 -39.12 -0.03
N THR A 2 -24.01 -38.77 -0.79
CA THR A 2 -22.66 -39.33 -0.61
C THR A 2 -21.89 -38.31 0.21
N THR A 3 -21.61 -38.65 1.46
CA THR A 3 -20.75 -37.84 2.33
C THR A 3 -19.31 -38.07 1.89
N ILE A 4 -18.65 -37.02 1.41
CA ILE A 4 -17.22 -37.02 1.09
C ILE A 4 -16.51 -36.67 2.38
N PHE A 5 -15.61 -37.54 2.85
CA PHE A 5 -14.72 -37.23 3.97
C PHE A 5 -13.47 -36.57 3.38
N THR A 6 -13.21 -35.32 3.77
CA THR A 6 -11.96 -34.64 3.43
C THR A 6 -11.09 -34.57 4.68
N GLU A 7 -9.86 -35.06 4.59
CA GLU A 7 -8.87 -34.91 5.65
C GLU A 7 -8.27 -33.49 5.56
N VAL A 8 -8.57 -32.66 6.55
CA VAL A 8 -7.95 -31.35 6.73
C VAL A 8 -6.62 -31.58 7.43
N TYR A 9 -5.51 -31.33 6.73
CA TYR A 9 -4.18 -31.41 7.33
C TYR A 9 -3.82 -30.05 7.93
N SER A 10 -3.22 -30.05 9.11
CA SER A 10 -2.57 -28.86 9.64
C SER A 10 -1.31 -28.53 8.84
N THR A 11 -0.92 -27.25 8.77
CA THR A 11 0.33 -26.84 8.08
C THR A 11 1.58 -27.52 8.64
N SER A 12 1.53 -27.98 9.90
CA SER A 12 2.59 -28.77 10.56
C SER A 12 2.75 -30.20 10.03
N GLU A 13 1.77 -30.70 9.27
CA GLU A 13 1.76 -32.05 8.68
C GLU A 13 2.20 -32.04 7.20
N LEU A 14 2.37 -30.86 6.60
CA LEU A 14 2.82 -30.73 5.22
C LEU A 14 4.33 -30.94 5.09
N SER A 15 4.72 -31.66 4.03
CA SER A 15 6.11 -31.62 3.58
C SER A 15 6.49 -30.20 3.14
N PRO A 16 7.77 -29.79 3.25
CA PRO A 16 8.20 -28.45 2.82
C PRO A 16 7.82 -28.13 1.36
N ALA A 17 7.86 -29.14 0.47
CA ALA A 17 7.47 -28.98 -0.92
C ALA A 17 5.96 -28.75 -1.09
N ALA A 18 5.13 -29.45 -0.32
CA ALA A 18 3.69 -29.26 -0.34
C ALA A 18 3.28 -27.90 0.25
N LEU A 19 3.96 -27.45 1.31
CA LEU A 19 3.73 -26.14 1.90
C LEU A 19 4.09 -25.01 0.92
N GLN A 20 5.27 -25.06 0.29
CA GLN A 20 5.65 -24.05 -0.69
C GLN A 20 4.69 -24.02 -1.88
N LYS A 21 4.19 -25.19 -2.30
CA LYS A 21 3.18 -25.26 -3.35
C LYS A 21 1.88 -24.58 -2.92
N ALA A 22 1.39 -24.85 -1.71
CA ALA A 22 0.20 -24.21 -1.18
C ALA A 22 0.34 -22.69 -1.09
N ILE A 23 1.50 -22.18 -0.65
CA ILE A 23 1.80 -20.74 -0.63
C ILE A 23 1.76 -20.16 -2.05
N ASN A 24 2.40 -20.80 -3.02
CA ASN A 24 2.43 -20.30 -4.40
C ASN A 24 1.06 -20.34 -5.08
N ASP A 25 0.27 -21.38 -4.85
CA ASP A 25 -1.09 -21.51 -5.39
C ASP A 25 -2.05 -20.46 -4.81
N ASN A 26 -1.75 -19.91 -3.62
CA ASN A 26 -2.56 -18.90 -2.92
C ASN A 26 -1.85 -17.54 -2.80
N ARG A 27 -0.89 -17.25 -3.68
CA ARG A 27 -0.01 -16.06 -3.62
C ARG A 27 -0.76 -14.73 -3.43
N TYR A 28 -1.95 -14.63 -4.01
CA TYR A 28 -2.73 -13.39 -4.07
C TYR A 28 -3.97 -13.42 -3.17
N ILE A 29 -4.09 -14.40 -2.26
CA ILE A 29 -5.26 -14.57 -1.39
C ILE A 29 -5.60 -13.29 -0.60
N ASN A 30 -4.59 -12.53 -0.20
CA ASN A 30 -4.72 -11.31 0.59
C ASN A 30 -5.08 -10.06 -0.23
N VAL A 31 -5.06 -10.15 -1.56
CA VAL A 31 -5.23 -8.98 -2.45
C VAL A 31 -6.29 -9.17 -3.54
N ASP A 32 -6.67 -10.41 -3.87
CA ASP A 32 -7.65 -10.71 -4.93
C ASP A 32 -9.09 -10.38 -4.53
N TYR A 33 -9.45 -10.54 -3.26
CA TYR A 33 -10.83 -10.47 -2.80
C TYR A 33 -11.16 -9.22 -1.99
N TRP A 34 -10.16 -8.54 -1.44
CA TRP A 34 -10.33 -7.40 -0.55
C TRP A 34 -9.58 -6.17 -1.08
N GLU A 35 -10.12 -5.00 -0.76
CA GLU A 35 -9.49 -3.71 -1.04
C GLU A 35 -8.31 -3.49 -0.08
N TRP A 36 -7.24 -4.24 -0.30
CA TRP A 36 -6.03 -4.24 0.53
C TRP A 36 -5.43 -2.84 0.70
N TYR A 37 -5.66 -1.95 -0.28
CA TYR A 37 -5.18 -0.58 -0.30
C TYR A 37 -5.99 0.41 0.56
N HIS A 38 -7.14 0.02 1.13
CA HIS A 38 -8.06 0.98 1.77
C HIS A 38 -7.39 1.80 2.89
N LYS A 39 -6.54 1.18 3.73
CA LYS A 39 -5.87 1.88 4.82
C LYS A 39 -4.96 3.00 4.34
N ILE A 40 -4.34 2.81 3.18
CA ILE A 40 -3.46 3.80 2.56
C ILE A 40 -4.29 4.94 1.99
N TYR A 41 -5.45 4.64 1.39
CA TYR A 41 -6.39 5.64 0.92
C TYR A 41 -6.97 6.47 2.07
N ASP A 42 -7.39 5.81 3.16
CA ASP A 42 -7.92 6.47 4.36
C ASP A 42 -6.88 7.42 4.95
N ASN A 43 -5.62 6.99 5.05
CA ASN A 43 -4.52 7.84 5.51
C ASN A 43 -4.28 9.04 4.56
N ALA A 44 -4.27 8.82 3.24
CA ALA A 44 -4.14 9.90 2.27
C ALA A 44 -5.26 10.93 2.43
N GLU A 45 -6.51 10.48 2.54
CA GLU A 45 -7.67 11.36 2.70
C GLU A 45 -7.61 12.13 4.01
N GLU A 46 -7.22 11.47 5.11
CA GLU A 46 -6.94 12.13 6.37
C GLU A 46 -5.87 13.22 6.23
N LEU A 47 -4.89 13.08 5.35
CA LEU A 47 -3.87 14.10 5.10
C LEU A 47 -4.32 15.21 4.12
N GLY A 48 -5.52 15.10 3.54
CA GLY A 48 -6.04 16.06 2.58
C GLY A 48 -5.71 15.73 1.13
N ILE A 49 -5.48 14.45 0.83
CA ILE A 49 -5.08 13.94 -0.47
C ILE A 49 -6.09 12.91 -0.93
N LYS A 50 -6.59 13.03 -2.16
CA LYS A 50 -7.44 12.02 -2.78
C LYS A 50 -6.65 11.31 -3.86
N ILE A 51 -6.33 10.03 -3.63
CA ILE A 51 -5.80 9.14 -4.67
C ILE A 51 -6.97 8.78 -5.60
N GLU A 52 -6.79 8.97 -6.90
CA GLU A 52 -7.82 8.71 -7.92
C GLU A 52 -7.62 7.37 -8.60
N SER A 53 -6.37 7.01 -8.90
CA SER A 53 -6.02 5.69 -9.41
C SER A 53 -4.52 5.42 -9.27
N PHE A 54 -4.13 4.15 -9.33
CA PHE A 54 -2.74 3.73 -9.39
C PHE A 54 -2.57 2.53 -10.31
N ASN A 55 -1.36 2.35 -10.84
CA ASN A 55 -0.94 1.17 -11.57
C ASN A 55 0.51 0.84 -11.16
N LEU A 56 0.64 -0.16 -10.28
CA LEU A 56 1.94 -0.52 -9.69
C LEU A 56 2.90 -1.12 -10.71
N ASP A 57 2.42 -1.94 -11.65
CA ASP A 57 3.25 -2.49 -12.74
C ASP A 57 3.87 -1.40 -13.62
N ARG A 58 3.14 -0.30 -13.81
CA ARG A 58 3.57 0.86 -14.59
C ARG A 58 4.23 1.96 -13.77
N HIS A 59 4.40 1.74 -12.46
CA HIS A 59 4.97 2.73 -11.55
C HIS A 59 4.20 4.06 -11.55
N ASP A 60 2.88 4.00 -11.72
CA ASP A 60 2.02 5.16 -11.96
C ASP A 60 1.00 5.38 -10.84
N ILE A 61 0.73 6.63 -10.52
CA ILE A 61 -0.27 7.06 -9.55
C ILE A 61 -0.84 8.42 -9.93
N THR A 62 -2.14 8.60 -9.71
CA THR A 62 -2.84 9.86 -9.94
C THR A 62 -3.64 10.22 -8.71
N GLY A 63 -3.69 11.52 -8.42
CA GLY A 63 -4.42 12.04 -7.29
C GLY A 63 -4.43 13.55 -7.29
N VAL A 64 -5.24 14.09 -6.38
CA VAL A 64 -5.43 15.53 -6.20
C VAL A 64 -5.34 15.89 -4.72
N PHE A 65 -4.85 17.08 -4.43
CA PHE A 65 -5.01 17.64 -3.10
C PHE A 65 -6.42 18.21 -2.97
N ILE A 66 -7.13 17.78 -1.92
CA ILE A 66 -8.45 18.30 -1.58
C ILE A 66 -8.36 19.51 -0.63
N LEU A 67 -7.17 19.76 -0.09
CA LEU A 67 -6.79 20.97 0.66
C LEU A 67 -5.72 21.76 -0.12
N HIS A 68 -5.37 22.95 0.36
CA HIS A 68 -4.23 23.68 -0.18
C HIS A 68 -2.91 22.92 0.10
N SER A 69 -1.94 23.01 -0.80
CA SER A 69 -0.65 22.31 -0.68
C SER A 69 0.07 22.61 0.64
N THR A 70 0.00 23.85 1.11
CA THR A 70 0.54 24.26 2.41
C THR A 70 -0.21 23.66 3.61
N ASP A 71 -1.53 23.48 3.50
CA ASP A 71 -2.33 22.80 4.53
C ASP A 71 -2.01 21.31 4.60
N VAL A 72 -1.88 20.64 3.44
CA VAL A 72 -1.45 19.24 3.34
C VAL A 72 -0.08 19.06 3.98
N ALA A 73 0.91 19.87 3.58
CA ALA A 73 2.26 19.81 4.11
C ALA A 73 2.31 20.10 5.62
N THR A 74 1.53 21.08 6.08
CA THR A 74 1.41 21.40 7.51
C THR A 74 0.78 20.24 8.29
N LYS A 75 -0.19 19.55 7.71
CA LYS A 75 -0.82 18.39 8.35
C LYS A 75 0.15 17.23 8.45
N ILE A 76 0.82 16.89 7.35
CA ILE A 76 1.86 15.85 7.30
C ILE A 76 2.96 16.11 8.33
N THR A 77 3.50 17.32 8.40
CA THR A 77 4.59 17.66 9.35
C THR A 77 4.15 17.64 10.81
N LYS A 78 2.85 17.63 11.10
CA LYS A 78 2.29 17.51 12.47
C LYS A 78 1.96 16.07 12.86
N THR A 79 1.66 15.21 11.89
CA THR A 79 1.14 13.85 12.16
C THR A 79 2.16 12.75 11.88
N GLN A 80 3.04 12.94 10.90
CA GLN A 80 4.02 11.93 10.49
C GLN A 80 5.31 12.05 11.30
N ASP A 81 5.97 10.91 11.52
CA ASP A 81 7.28 10.86 12.17
C ASP A 81 8.33 11.63 11.36
N ALA A 82 9.26 12.29 12.06
CA ALA A 82 10.28 13.15 11.44
C ALA A 82 11.21 12.40 10.47
N ASP A 83 11.33 11.08 10.63
CA ASP A 83 12.14 10.22 9.77
C ASP A 83 11.40 9.74 8.52
N SER A 84 10.09 9.97 8.40
CA SER A 84 9.32 9.59 7.21
C SER A 84 9.63 10.49 6.02
N GLU A 85 9.61 9.93 4.81
CA GLU A 85 9.85 10.70 3.59
C GLU A 85 8.74 11.73 3.34
N LEU A 86 7.47 11.41 3.65
CA LEU A 86 6.37 12.37 3.63
C LEU A 86 6.66 13.61 4.49
N TYR A 87 7.20 13.42 5.70
CA TYR A 87 7.58 14.53 6.57
C TYR A 87 8.69 15.37 5.96
N LYS A 88 9.76 14.73 5.45
CA LYS A 88 10.93 15.41 4.88
C LYS A 88 10.55 16.24 3.65
N LEU A 89 9.79 15.65 2.73
CA LEU A 89 9.29 16.33 1.53
C LEU A 89 8.40 17.53 1.90
N SER A 90 7.47 17.34 2.83
CA SER A 90 6.55 18.41 3.27
C SER A 90 7.28 19.54 3.97
N LYS A 91 8.31 19.23 4.75
CA LYS A 91 9.13 20.23 5.43
C LYS A 91 9.99 21.02 4.45
N ALA A 92 10.58 20.34 3.46
CA ALA A 92 11.34 20.99 2.40
C ALA A 92 10.43 21.94 1.58
N PHE A 93 9.27 21.45 1.15
CA PHE A 93 8.27 22.25 0.45
C PHE A 93 7.88 23.52 1.23
N LEU A 94 7.53 23.40 2.52
CA LEU A 94 7.18 24.58 3.33
C LEU A 94 8.35 25.56 3.48
N SER A 95 9.58 25.06 3.57
CA SER A 95 10.77 25.91 3.64
C SER A 95 10.97 26.72 2.36
N ASP A 96 10.77 26.08 1.20
CA ASP A 96 10.98 26.71 -0.11
C ASP A 96 9.81 27.62 -0.49
N TYR A 97 8.58 27.25 -0.13
CA TYR A 97 7.36 27.98 -0.46
C TYR A 97 7.24 29.32 0.29
N PHE A 98 7.79 29.41 1.50
CA PHE A 98 7.77 30.62 2.33
C PHE A 98 9.04 31.47 2.21
N VAL A 99 9.84 31.27 1.16
CA VAL A 99 10.95 32.17 0.84
C VAL A 99 10.39 33.54 0.41
N ASP A 100 10.98 34.62 0.93
CA ASP A 100 10.62 35.99 0.54
C ASP A 100 10.84 36.17 -0.99
N ASP A 101 9.86 36.79 -1.66
CA ASP A 101 9.87 37.10 -3.11
C ASP A 101 9.78 35.90 -4.08
N ILE A 102 9.20 34.75 -3.66
CA ILE A 102 8.78 33.73 -4.64
C ILE A 102 7.71 34.31 -5.58
N ASP A 103 7.90 34.17 -6.89
CA ASP A 103 6.91 34.60 -7.88
C ASP A 103 5.80 33.55 -8.05
N ASP A 104 4.65 33.99 -8.55
CA ASP A 104 3.44 33.16 -8.66
C ASP A 104 3.62 31.92 -9.56
N ASP A 105 4.51 31.97 -10.56
CA ASP A 105 4.72 30.83 -11.46
C ASP A 105 5.67 29.83 -10.81
N ALA A 106 6.73 30.29 -10.16
CA ALA A 106 7.60 29.45 -9.34
C ALA A 106 6.84 28.76 -8.18
N ALA A 107 5.90 29.47 -7.55
CA ALA A 107 5.07 28.90 -6.49
C ALA A 107 4.17 27.75 -7.00
N LYS A 108 3.57 27.89 -8.20
CA LYS A 108 2.75 26.84 -8.82
C LYS A 108 3.58 25.62 -9.22
N ASP A 109 4.74 25.84 -9.82
CA ASP A 109 5.64 24.75 -10.20
C ASP A 109 6.06 23.97 -8.95
N LEU A 110 6.40 24.68 -7.87
CA LEU A 110 6.75 24.06 -6.58
C LEU A 110 5.57 23.27 -5.97
N GLU A 111 4.34 23.78 -6.04
CA GLU A 111 3.15 23.06 -5.59
C GLU A 111 2.89 21.78 -6.40
N GLU A 112 3.10 21.84 -7.72
CA GLU A 112 2.92 20.68 -8.60
C GLU A 112 3.99 19.62 -8.31
N ASP A 113 5.26 20.01 -8.24
CA ASP A 113 6.38 19.12 -7.91
C ASP A 113 6.19 18.47 -6.53
N TYR A 114 5.73 19.25 -5.55
CA TYR A 114 5.39 18.73 -4.22
C TYR A 114 4.25 17.70 -4.28
N LYS A 115 3.17 18.00 -5.01
CA LYS A 115 2.05 17.07 -5.18
C LYS A 115 2.53 15.75 -5.82
N GLN A 116 3.31 15.82 -6.89
CA GLN A 116 3.84 14.61 -7.54
C GLN A 116 4.74 13.80 -6.61
N SER A 117 5.61 14.47 -5.85
CA SER A 117 6.50 13.82 -4.89
C SER A 117 5.72 13.09 -3.79
N ILE A 118 4.66 13.72 -3.26
CA ILE A 118 3.81 13.11 -2.25
C ILE A 118 3.03 11.92 -2.80
N LEU A 119 2.47 12.03 -4.01
CA LEU A 119 1.77 10.90 -4.64
C LEU A 119 2.72 9.73 -4.88
N GLU A 120 3.96 9.98 -5.32
CA GLU A 120 4.96 8.93 -5.50
C GLU A 120 5.25 8.18 -4.18
N GLU A 121 5.33 8.88 -3.05
CA GLU A 121 5.47 8.22 -1.74
C GLU A 121 4.27 7.31 -1.41
N PHE A 122 3.05 7.73 -1.71
CA PHE A 122 1.88 6.87 -1.55
C PHE A 122 1.93 5.65 -2.49
N ARG A 123 2.44 5.79 -3.71
CA ARG A 123 2.65 4.66 -4.62
C ARG A 123 3.67 3.68 -4.05
N ILE A 124 4.76 4.17 -3.46
CA ILE A 124 5.76 3.34 -2.79
C ILE A 124 5.14 2.59 -1.61
N MET A 125 4.30 3.24 -0.80
CA MET A 125 3.57 2.57 0.28
C MET A 125 2.64 1.47 -0.25
N LEU A 126 1.90 1.73 -1.32
CA LEU A 126 1.04 0.73 -1.99
C LEU A 126 1.87 -0.45 -2.51
N GLN A 127 3.03 -0.19 -3.09
CA GLN A 127 3.94 -1.22 -3.58
C GLN A 127 4.42 -2.12 -2.44
N HIS A 128 4.91 -1.53 -1.34
CA HIS A 128 5.39 -2.29 -0.19
C HIS A 128 4.28 -3.13 0.46
N GLU A 129 3.06 -2.60 0.55
CA GLU A 129 1.91 -3.34 1.09
C GLU A 129 1.56 -4.54 0.19
N LEU A 130 1.52 -4.35 -1.14
CA LEU A 130 1.32 -5.46 -2.08
C LEU A 130 2.40 -6.53 -1.94
N GLU A 131 3.67 -6.12 -1.87
CA GLU A 131 4.82 -7.02 -1.70
C GLU A 131 4.74 -7.81 -0.39
N TYR A 132 4.37 -7.14 0.70
CA TYR A 132 4.18 -7.80 1.98
C TYR A 132 3.01 -8.79 1.96
N LEU A 133 1.84 -8.36 1.50
CA LEU A 133 0.64 -9.20 1.49
C LEU A 133 0.75 -10.43 0.58
N THR A 134 1.62 -10.34 -0.43
CA THR A 134 1.96 -11.46 -1.33
C THR A 134 3.25 -12.17 -0.93
N SER A 135 3.87 -11.84 0.21
CA SER A 135 5.05 -12.55 0.73
C SER A 135 4.70 -13.94 1.26
N ASP A 136 5.70 -14.82 1.36
CA ASP A 136 5.50 -16.16 1.93
C ASP A 136 4.98 -16.10 3.38
N GLU A 137 5.42 -15.11 4.15
CA GLU A 137 5.01 -14.90 5.54
C GLU A 137 3.52 -14.57 5.64
N ALA A 138 3.05 -13.53 4.95
CA ALA A 138 1.66 -13.10 5.02
C ALA A 138 0.68 -14.13 4.44
N VAL A 139 1.09 -14.81 3.35
CA VAL A 139 0.29 -15.90 2.78
C VAL A 139 0.23 -17.08 3.74
N LEU A 140 1.36 -17.47 4.33
CA LEU A 140 1.39 -18.57 5.29
C LEU A 140 0.52 -18.28 6.53
N ASP A 141 0.59 -17.07 7.08
CA ASP A 141 -0.22 -16.65 8.22
C ASP A 141 -1.72 -16.80 7.89
N SER A 142 -2.11 -16.30 6.71
CA SER A 142 -3.50 -16.40 6.24
C SER A 142 -3.94 -17.85 6.02
N LEU A 143 -3.08 -18.70 5.44
CA LEU A 143 -3.33 -20.13 5.27
C LEU A 143 -3.38 -20.90 6.60
N CYS A 144 -2.74 -20.43 7.66
CA CYS A 144 -2.81 -21.04 8.99
C CYS A 144 -4.08 -20.61 9.75
N ASP A 145 -4.54 -19.38 9.52
CA ASP A 145 -5.76 -18.83 10.13
C ASP A 145 -7.05 -19.34 9.47
N THR A 146 -6.97 -19.80 8.23
CA THR A 146 -8.06 -20.54 7.58
C THR A 146 -7.78 -22.03 7.73
N ASP A 147 -8.73 -22.81 8.24
CA ASP A 147 -8.70 -24.29 8.19
C ASP A 147 -8.67 -24.73 6.70
N PHE A 148 -7.49 -24.69 6.06
CA PHE A 148 -7.36 -24.85 4.62
C PHE A 148 -7.50 -26.31 4.22
N ASP A 149 -8.48 -26.58 3.36
CA ASP A 149 -8.69 -27.88 2.73
C ASP A 149 -7.77 -28.01 1.49
N ILE A 150 -6.76 -28.87 1.58
CA ILE A 150 -5.59 -28.89 0.68
C ILE A 150 -5.82 -29.74 -0.59
N ASN A 151 -7.04 -30.18 -0.88
CA ASN A 151 -7.30 -31.17 -1.95
C ASN A 151 -7.83 -30.58 -3.28
N GLY A 152 -7.21 -29.50 -3.76
CA GLY A 152 -7.47 -28.94 -5.10
C GLY A 152 -6.55 -29.43 -6.22
N ILE A 153 -5.47 -30.16 -5.93
CA ILE A 153 -4.47 -30.56 -6.94
C ILE A 153 -4.68 -32.03 -7.29
N ALA A 154 -5.44 -32.26 -8.35
CA ALA A 154 -5.58 -33.57 -8.97
C ALA A 154 -4.22 -34.06 -9.50
N VAL A 155 -3.97 -35.36 -9.24
CA VAL A 155 -2.88 -36.20 -9.75
C VAL A 155 -2.87 -36.25 -11.28
#